data_AF-A0A7X3JR46-F1
#
_entry.id   AF-A0A7X3JR46-F1
#
_cell.length_a   1.000
_cell.length_b   1.000
_cell.length_c   1.000
_cell.angle_alpha   90.00
_cell.angle_beta   90.00
_cell.angle_gamma   90.00
#
_symmetry.space_group_name_H-M   'P 1'
#
loop_
_entity.id
_entity.type
_entity.pdbx_description
1 polymer ?
#
loop_
_entity_poly.entity_id
_entity_poly.type
_entity_poly.pdbx_seq_one_letter_code
_entity_poly.pdbx_strand_id
1 'polypeptide(L)'
;MSTALKPLITKAGLAAIWNATSTGVQAEIAYIGLGSQGYTPTVDQKALRAQVVKYPISGGEKLSSSLIHLTAMGDDDKAFWVREVGIYFADGTLFAVWSSPDTPLTYKAAGTELLMAYDLSLEALPADSVTIVSTAAGLNLTLAAPIVAMATAVIAEQLRNVLQQEQVVTQERRQEIAGNQISELLKRMSLAEQAHTEARDGLLSAAVANATAIISLQTIVMKHIHGA
;
A
#
# COMPACT_ATOMS: atom_id res chain seq x y z
N MET A 1 2.74 16.84 -20.50
CA MET A 1 2.77 17.99 -21.43
C MET A 1 1.65 18.92 -21.00
N SER A 2 1.95 20.11 -20.46
CA SER A 2 0.91 21.11 -20.15
C SER A 2 0.37 21.66 -21.46
N THR A 3 -0.95 21.69 -21.64
CA THR A 3 -1.55 22.32 -22.82
C THR A 3 -1.83 23.77 -22.49
N ALA A 4 -1.08 24.68 -23.11
CA ALA A 4 -1.32 26.10 -22.99
C ALA A 4 -2.66 26.44 -23.64
N LEU A 5 -3.69 26.69 -22.83
CA LEU A 5 -4.96 27.21 -23.28
C LEU A 5 -4.92 28.74 -23.25
N LYS A 6 -5.53 29.36 -24.25
CA LYS A 6 -5.81 30.80 -24.24
C LYS A 6 -7.30 31.00 -23.94
N PRO A 7 -7.72 30.91 -22.66
CA PRO A 7 -9.11 31.16 -22.31
C PRO A 7 -9.44 32.65 -22.47
N LEU A 8 -10.67 32.93 -22.86
CA LEU A 8 -11.22 34.28 -22.87
C LEU A 8 -11.63 34.64 -21.45
N ILE A 9 -11.05 35.72 -20.91
CA ILE A 9 -11.45 36.26 -19.60
C ILE A 9 -12.81 36.92 -19.74
N THR A 10 -13.75 36.58 -18.86
CA THR A 10 -15.10 37.16 -18.90
C THR A 10 -15.12 38.52 -18.23
N LYS A 11 -16.08 39.37 -18.63
CA LYS A 11 -16.32 40.67 -18.01
C LYS A 11 -16.72 40.54 -16.54
N ALA A 12 -17.47 39.48 -16.20
CA ALA A 12 -17.85 39.18 -14.83
C ALA A 12 -16.62 38.79 -13.98
N GLY A 13 -15.73 37.96 -14.53
CA GLY A 13 -14.47 37.57 -13.90
C GLY A 13 -13.54 38.77 -13.66
N LEU A 14 -13.38 39.62 -14.66
CA LEU A 14 -12.59 40.86 -14.55
C LEU A 14 -13.18 41.81 -13.50
N ALA A 15 -14.50 41.98 -13.47
CA ALA A 15 -15.17 42.81 -12.47
C ALA A 15 -15.04 42.23 -11.06
N ALA A 16 -15.13 40.91 -10.89
CA ALA A 16 -14.92 40.25 -9.61
C ALA A 16 -13.49 40.45 -9.10
N ILE A 17 -12.49 40.36 -9.97
CA ILE A 17 -11.11 40.70 -9.62
C ILE A 17 -10.99 42.15 -9.19
N TRP A 18 -11.52 43.09 -9.98
CA TRP A 18 -11.44 44.51 -9.67
C TRP A 18 -12.10 44.85 -8.33
N ASN A 19 -13.24 44.24 -8.04
CA ASN A 19 -13.94 44.38 -6.78
C ASN A 19 -13.11 43.80 -5.64
N ALA A 20 -12.54 42.60 -5.81
CA ALA A 20 -11.67 41.98 -4.81
C ALA A 20 -10.48 42.91 -4.49
N THR A 21 -9.75 43.38 -5.52
CA THR A 21 -8.62 44.31 -5.36
C THR A 21 -9.04 45.61 -4.67
N SER A 22 -10.21 46.17 -5.02
CA SER A 22 -10.74 47.38 -4.38
C SER A 22 -11.10 47.16 -2.91
N THR A 23 -11.47 45.94 -2.54
CA THR A 23 -11.77 45.54 -1.15
C THR A 23 -10.54 45.06 -0.37
N GLY A 24 -9.35 45.03 -0.99
CA GLY A 24 -8.12 44.54 -0.37
C GLY A 24 -8.03 43.01 -0.24
N VAL A 25 -8.91 42.28 -0.93
CA VAL A 25 -8.95 40.81 -0.97
C VAL A 25 -8.51 40.34 -2.35
N GLN A 26 -7.89 39.17 -2.46
CA GLN A 26 -7.52 38.60 -3.76
C GLN A 26 -8.65 37.67 -4.25
N ALA A 27 -8.89 37.63 -5.56
CA ALA A 27 -9.92 36.74 -6.11
C ALA A 27 -9.45 35.27 -6.03
N GLU A 28 -10.24 34.39 -5.42
CA GLU A 28 -9.87 33.01 -5.15
C GLU A 28 -10.40 32.05 -6.22
N ILE A 29 -9.53 31.43 -7.02
CA ILE A 29 -9.93 30.37 -7.96
C ILE A 29 -10.08 29.05 -7.20
N ALA A 30 -11.24 28.41 -7.34
CA ALA A 30 -11.56 27.19 -6.60
C ALA A 30 -12.04 26.01 -7.46
N TYR A 31 -12.61 26.28 -8.64
CA TYR A 31 -13.22 25.22 -9.45
C TYR A 31 -12.94 25.33 -10.94
N ILE A 32 -12.95 24.17 -11.60
CA ILE A 32 -12.95 24.05 -13.05
C ILE A 32 -14.19 23.31 -13.53
N GLY A 33 -14.95 23.90 -14.44
CA GLY A 33 -16.08 23.27 -15.12
C GLY A 33 -15.67 22.77 -16.49
N LEU A 34 -16.19 21.62 -16.89
CA LEU A 34 -16.05 21.10 -18.25
C LEU A 34 -17.43 20.91 -18.86
N GLY A 35 -17.51 21.10 -20.17
CA GLY A 35 -18.72 20.87 -20.92
C GLY A 35 -18.47 20.24 -22.29
N SER A 36 -19.57 19.81 -22.90
CA SER A 36 -19.56 19.05 -24.15
C SER A 36 -19.88 19.90 -25.38
N GLN A 37 -20.28 21.15 -25.22
CA GLN A 37 -20.60 22.05 -26.34
C GLN A 37 -19.38 22.85 -26.77
N GLY A 38 -19.21 23.00 -28.08
CA GLY A 38 -18.14 23.80 -28.68
C GLY A 38 -18.73 25.02 -29.36
N TYR A 39 -18.20 26.21 -29.06
CA TYR A 39 -18.66 27.47 -29.61
C TYR A 39 -17.56 28.53 -29.51
N THR A 40 -17.76 29.69 -30.14
CA THR A 40 -16.89 30.86 -29.95
C THR A 40 -17.27 31.56 -28.64
N PRO A 41 -16.40 31.57 -27.61
CA PRO A 41 -16.71 32.19 -26.33
C PRO A 41 -16.92 33.70 -26.47
N THR A 42 -17.77 34.26 -25.61
CA THR A 42 -18.04 35.71 -25.59
C THR A 42 -17.73 36.29 -24.21
N VAL A 43 -17.31 37.55 -24.17
CA VAL A 43 -16.87 38.21 -22.93
C VAL A 43 -17.99 38.38 -21.90
N ASP A 44 -19.26 38.39 -22.33
CA ASP A 44 -20.43 38.55 -21.46
C ASP A 44 -20.94 37.22 -20.86
N GLN A 45 -20.26 36.09 -21.11
CA GLN A 45 -20.66 34.81 -20.55
C GLN A 45 -20.53 34.79 -19.04
N LYS A 46 -21.58 34.27 -18.39
CA LYS A 46 -21.63 34.06 -16.93
C LYS A 46 -21.59 32.58 -16.53
N ALA A 47 -21.83 31.69 -17.50
CA ALA A 47 -21.80 30.25 -17.32
C ALA A 47 -21.42 29.56 -18.65
N LEU A 48 -20.94 28.32 -18.54
CA LEU A 48 -20.76 27.40 -19.66
C LEU A 48 -22.12 27.04 -20.29
N ARG A 49 -22.13 26.78 -21.60
CA ARG A 49 -23.40 26.51 -22.32
C ARG A 49 -23.95 25.12 -22.06
N ALA A 50 -23.08 24.13 -21.93
CA ALA A 50 -23.45 22.76 -21.59
C ALA A 50 -22.46 22.17 -20.59
N GLN A 51 -22.43 22.78 -19.40
CA GLN A 51 -21.65 22.26 -18.28
C GLN A 51 -22.10 20.84 -17.93
N VAL A 52 -21.19 19.87 -18.02
CA VAL A 52 -21.44 18.48 -17.66
C VAL A 52 -20.94 18.20 -16.24
N VAL A 53 -19.81 18.81 -15.87
CA VAL A 53 -19.10 18.56 -14.61
C VAL A 53 -18.45 19.83 -14.06
N LYS A 54 -18.22 19.85 -12.75
CA LYS A 54 -17.45 20.87 -12.06
C LYS A 54 -16.57 20.20 -11.01
N TYR A 55 -15.25 20.34 -11.16
CA TYR A 55 -14.25 19.75 -10.27
C TYR A 55 -13.59 20.83 -9.41
N PRO A 56 -13.25 20.52 -8.15
CA PRO A 56 -12.41 21.38 -7.34
C PRO A 56 -10.98 21.40 -7.89
N ILE A 57 -10.28 22.51 -7.67
CA ILE A 57 -8.85 22.60 -8.01
C ILE A 57 -8.05 21.79 -6.99
N SER A 58 -7.25 20.86 -7.51
CA SER A 58 -6.36 19.99 -6.72
C SER A 58 -5.05 20.70 -6.39
N GLY A 59 -4.58 21.59 -7.25
CA GLY A 59 -3.35 22.33 -7.04
C GLY A 59 -3.23 23.50 -8.00
N GLY A 60 -2.36 24.45 -7.69
CA GLY A 60 -1.98 25.47 -8.66
C GLY A 60 -0.75 26.23 -8.22
N GLU A 61 0.04 26.61 -9.19
CA GLU A 61 1.31 27.30 -9.01
C GLU A 61 1.32 28.56 -9.86
N LYS A 62 1.79 29.66 -9.29
CA LYS A 62 2.02 30.89 -10.04
C LYS A 62 3.42 30.84 -10.64
N LEU A 63 3.51 30.58 -11.95
CA LEU A 63 4.79 30.49 -12.66
C LEU A 63 5.38 31.88 -12.93
N SER A 64 4.53 32.91 -13.08
CA SER A 64 4.97 34.30 -13.20
C SER A 64 3.88 35.26 -12.73
N SER A 65 4.15 36.57 -12.75
CA SER A 65 3.14 37.60 -12.48
C SER A 65 1.88 37.47 -13.33
N SER A 66 2.00 36.84 -14.50
CA SER A 66 0.96 36.75 -15.52
C SER A 66 0.68 35.32 -15.98
N LEU A 67 1.30 34.30 -15.37
CA LEU A 67 1.06 32.89 -15.71
C LEU A 67 0.75 32.09 -14.46
N ILE A 68 -0.39 31.43 -14.49
CA ILE A 68 -0.82 30.51 -13.43
C ILE A 68 -1.00 29.12 -14.03
N HIS A 69 -0.35 28.13 -13.42
CA HIS A 69 -0.60 26.73 -13.68
C HIS A 69 -1.68 26.24 -12.71
N LEU A 70 -2.74 25.65 -13.25
CA LEU A 70 -3.83 25.08 -12.46
C LEU A 70 -3.92 23.59 -12.74
N THR A 71 -4.08 22.79 -11.68
CA THR A 71 -4.30 21.35 -11.76
C THR A 71 -5.62 20.96 -11.11
N ALA A 72 -6.37 20.11 -11.80
CA ALA A 72 -7.61 19.53 -11.32
C ALA A 72 -7.70 18.07 -11.74
N MET A 73 -8.37 17.28 -10.91
CA MET A 73 -8.58 15.86 -11.17
C MET A 73 -10.06 15.59 -11.37
N GLY A 74 -10.39 14.99 -12.52
CA GLY A 74 -11.73 14.51 -12.80
C GLY A 74 -11.83 13.01 -12.53
N ASP A 75 -12.39 12.64 -11.38
CA ASP A 75 -12.71 11.26 -10.99
C ASP A 75 -14.24 11.08 -10.98
N ASP A 76 -14.84 11.02 -12.16
CA ASP A 76 -16.26 10.72 -12.28
C ASP A 76 -16.56 9.71 -13.40
N ASP A 77 -17.77 9.18 -13.41
CA ASP A 77 -18.21 8.19 -14.38
C ASP A 77 -18.79 8.79 -15.67
N LYS A 78 -18.66 10.11 -15.88
CA LYS A 78 -19.20 10.76 -17.08
C LYS A 78 -18.22 10.67 -18.23
N ALA A 79 -18.66 10.06 -19.33
CA ALA A 79 -17.91 10.01 -20.58
C ALA A 79 -18.42 11.07 -21.55
N PHE A 80 -17.53 11.97 -21.99
CA PHE A 80 -17.85 13.01 -22.96
C PHE A 80 -16.60 13.62 -23.59
N TRP A 81 -16.77 14.19 -24.78
CA TRP A 81 -15.75 15.03 -25.40
C TRP A 81 -15.75 16.40 -24.74
N VAL A 82 -14.61 16.82 -24.19
CA VAL A 82 -14.45 18.13 -23.58
C VAL A 82 -14.29 19.16 -24.68
N ARG A 83 -15.24 20.08 -24.81
CA ARG A 83 -15.23 21.14 -25.85
C ARG A 83 -15.33 22.55 -25.28
N GLU A 84 -15.65 22.66 -24.00
CA GLU A 84 -15.59 23.89 -23.23
C GLU A 84 -14.99 23.64 -21.85
N VAL A 85 -14.22 24.60 -21.37
CA VAL A 85 -13.59 24.62 -20.05
C VAL A 85 -13.87 25.99 -19.44
N GLY A 86 -14.43 26.00 -18.24
CA GLY A 86 -14.72 27.21 -17.48
C GLY A 86 -13.92 27.21 -16.19
N ILE A 87 -13.27 28.32 -15.87
CA ILE A 87 -12.57 28.51 -14.60
C ILE A 87 -13.48 29.37 -13.71
N TYR A 88 -13.71 28.95 -12.47
CA TYR A 88 -14.62 29.60 -11.54
C TYR A 88 -13.91 30.02 -10.26
N PHE A 89 -14.30 31.17 -9.74
CA PHE A 89 -13.96 31.61 -8.40
C PHE A 89 -14.73 30.84 -7.32
N ALA A 90 -14.30 30.98 -6.06
CA ALA A 90 -14.93 30.37 -4.90
C ALA A 90 -16.39 30.82 -4.70
N ASP A 91 -16.71 32.06 -5.10
CA ASP A 91 -18.07 32.62 -5.10
C ASP A 91 -18.98 32.04 -6.21
N GLY A 92 -18.42 31.24 -7.13
CA GLY A 92 -19.12 30.67 -8.27
C GLY A 92 -19.13 31.56 -9.52
N THR A 93 -18.47 32.72 -9.52
CA THR A 93 -18.33 33.58 -10.69
C THR A 93 -17.44 32.92 -11.75
N LEU A 94 -17.90 32.89 -13.00
CA LEU A 94 -17.10 32.40 -14.13
C LEU A 94 -16.00 33.41 -14.45
N PHE A 95 -14.75 33.04 -14.17
CA PHE A 95 -13.58 33.87 -14.39
C PHE A 95 -13.15 33.87 -15.86
N ALA A 96 -12.92 32.69 -16.43
CA ALA A 96 -12.44 32.55 -17.79
C ALA A 96 -13.07 31.33 -18.47
N VAL A 97 -13.23 31.41 -19.78
CA VAL A 97 -13.85 30.37 -20.59
C VAL A 97 -13.01 30.08 -21.82
N TRP A 98 -12.73 28.81 -22.04
CA TRP A 98 -12.17 28.30 -23.28
C TRP A 98 -13.22 27.42 -23.94
N SER A 99 -13.44 27.59 -25.24
CA SER A 99 -14.27 26.68 -26.02
C SER A 99 -13.79 26.67 -27.46
N SER A 100 -13.96 25.53 -28.13
CA SER A 100 -13.59 25.35 -29.52
C SER A 100 -14.76 24.72 -30.29
N PRO A 101 -15.25 25.36 -31.38
CA PRO A 101 -16.40 24.89 -32.14
C PRO A 101 -16.12 23.66 -32.99
N ASP A 102 -14.85 23.39 -33.32
CA ASP A 102 -14.47 22.33 -34.27
C ASP A 102 -13.69 21.22 -33.58
N THR A 103 -12.71 21.56 -32.73
CA THR A 103 -11.78 20.57 -32.16
C THR A 103 -12.06 20.35 -30.67
N PRO A 104 -12.40 19.11 -30.24
CA PRO A 104 -12.47 18.80 -28.82
C PRO A 104 -11.07 18.85 -28.20
N LEU A 105 -11.00 19.31 -26.96
CA LEU A 105 -9.75 19.38 -26.20
C LEU A 105 -9.20 18.00 -25.88
N THR A 106 -10.08 17.12 -25.37
CA THR A 106 -9.76 15.76 -24.99
C THR A 106 -11.03 14.95 -24.85
N TYR A 107 -10.90 13.62 -24.83
CA TYR A 107 -11.99 12.73 -24.47
C TYR A 107 -11.84 12.30 -23.01
N LYS A 108 -12.87 12.51 -22.21
CA LYS A 108 -12.94 11.93 -20.87
C LYS A 108 -13.68 10.60 -20.97
N ALA A 109 -13.03 9.50 -20.59
CA ALA A 109 -13.66 8.19 -20.46
C ALA A 109 -14.37 8.06 -19.09
N ALA A 110 -15.38 7.19 -19.02
CA ALA A 110 -16.05 6.84 -17.76
C ALA A 110 -15.09 6.02 -16.87
N GLY A 111 -15.10 6.27 -15.56
CA GLY A 111 -14.30 5.53 -14.58
C GLY A 111 -12.79 5.67 -14.76
N THR A 112 -12.32 6.71 -15.45
CA THR A 112 -10.90 7.00 -15.65
C THR A 112 -10.57 8.36 -15.06
N GLU A 113 -9.54 8.40 -14.22
CA GLU A 113 -8.98 9.64 -13.69
C GLU A 113 -8.36 10.47 -14.82
N LEU A 114 -8.86 11.69 -15.01
CA LEU A 114 -8.27 12.65 -15.93
C LEU A 114 -7.58 13.76 -15.16
N LEU A 115 -6.24 13.77 -15.20
CA LEU A 115 -5.44 14.88 -14.71
C LEU A 115 -5.43 16.02 -15.74
N MET A 116 -5.96 17.16 -15.34
CA MET A 116 -6.02 18.35 -16.18
C MET A 116 -5.08 19.40 -15.64
N ALA A 117 -4.15 19.83 -16.48
CA ALA A 117 -3.15 20.84 -16.17
C ALA A 117 -3.25 21.96 -17.21
N TYR A 118 -3.55 23.17 -16.76
CA TYR A 118 -3.79 24.32 -17.62
C TYR A 118 -2.93 25.51 -17.22
N ASP A 119 -2.25 26.08 -18.20
CA ASP A 119 -1.56 27.36 -18.06
C ASP A 119 -2.50 28.50 -18.47
N LEU A 120 -2.79 29.37 -17.51
CA LEU A 120 -3.64 30.54 -17.67
C LEU A 120 -2.75 31.78 -17.78
N SER A 121 -2.79 32.44 -18.94
CA SER A 121 -2.19 33.76 -19.13
C SER A 121 -3.13 34.87 -18.68
N LEU A 122 -2.65 35.67 -17.73
CA LEU A 122 -3.25 36.85 -17.13
C LEU A 122 -2.66 38.13 -17.72
N GLU A 123 -2.12 38.12 -18.94
CA GLU A 123 -1.52 39.30 -19.60
C GLU A 123 -2.43 40.54 -19.61
N ALA A 124 -3.76 40.36 -19.51
CA ALA A 124 -4.74 41.44 -19.45
C ALA A 124 -5.05 41.96 -18.03
N LEU A 125 -4.41 41.43 -16.99
CA LEU A 125 -4.70 41.73 -15.57
C LEU A 125 -3.46 42.26 -14.83
N PRO A 126 -3.63 43.14 -13.82
CA PRO A 126 -2.54 43.55 -12.94
C PRO A 126 -1.94 42.34 -12.22
N ALA A 127 -0.62 42.37 -11.98
CA ALA A 127 0.06 41.36 -11.17
C ALA A 127 -0.58 41.27 -9.76
N ASP A 128 -0.65 40.06 -9.21
CA ASP A 128 -1.13 39.76 -7.84
C ASP A 128 -2.66 39.87 -7.59
N SER A 129 -3.46 39.93 -8.66
CA SER A 129 -4.91 40.10 -8.51
C SER A 129 -5.69 38.82 -8.13
N VAL A 130 -5.02 37.66 -8.09
CA VAL A 130 -5.67 36.33 -7.97
C VAL A 130 -4.88 35.40 -7.05
N THR A 131 -5.58 34.71 -6.15
CA THR A 131 -5.09 33.60 -5.32
C THR A 131 -5.70 32.28 -5.78
N ILE A 132 -4.98 31.16 -5.58
CA ILE A 132 -5.47 29.81 -5.87
C ILE A 132 -5.80 29.13 -4.56
N VAL A 133 -7.03 28.64 -4.42
CA VAL A 133 -7.41 27.81 -3.28
C VAL A 133 -7.34 26.36 -3.73
N SER A 134 -6.23 25.70 -3.39
CA SER A 134 -6.10 24.25 -3.52
C SER A 134 -6.71 23.59 -2.28
N THR A 135 -7.74 22.77 -2.50
CA THR A 135 -8.28 21.94 -1.43
C THR A 135 -7.32 20.77 -1.17
N ALA A 136 -6.72 20.72 0.02
CA ALA A 136 -5.98 19.54 0.53
C ALA A 136 -6.82 18.24 0.48
N ALA A 137 -8.13 18.36 0.35
CA ALA A 137 -9.05 17.24 0.11
C ALA A 137 -8.71 16.45 -1.16
N GLY A 138 -8.22 17.09 -2.24
CA GLY A 138 -7.88 16.41 -3.50
C GLY A 138 -6.74 15.40 -3.36
N LEU A 139 -5.74 15.67 -2.50
CA LEU A 139 -4.69 14.71 -2.16
C LEU A 139 -5.14 13.67 -1.13
N ASN A 140 -5.99 14.06 -0.18
CA ASN A 140 -6.46 13.13 0.85
C ASN A 140 -7.43 12.06 0.29
N LEU A 141 -8.25 12.41 -0.71
CA LEU A 141 -9.15 11.45 -1.37
C LEU A 141 -8.39 10.43 -2.22
N THR A 142 -7.32 10.85 -2.91
CA THR A 142 -6.50 9.95 -3.76
C THR A 142 -5.63 9.01 -2.95
N LEU A 143 -5.20 9.41 -1.75
CA LEU A 143 -4.33 8.60 -0.90
C LEU A 143 -5.11 7.71 0.08
N ALA A 144 -6.37 8.01 0.39
CA ALA A 144 -7.16 7.23 1.35
C ALA A 144 -7.34 5.77 0.92
N ALA A 145 -7.72 5.53 -0.34
CA ALA A 145 -7.91 4.17 -0.86
C ALA A 145 -6.62 3.31 -0.83
N PRO A 146 -5.47 3.78 -1.34
CA PRO A 146 -4.23 3.01 -1.26
C PRO A 146 -3.73 2.83 0.18
N ILE A 147 -3.91 3.81 1.08
CA ILE A 147 -3.52 3.67 2.49
C ILE A 147 -4.37 2.60 3.20
N VAL A 148 -5.68 2.54 2.94
CA VAL A 148 -6.56 1.49 3.50
C VAL A 148 -6.18 0.11 2.95
N ALA A 149 -5.89 0.00 1.65
CA ALA A 149 -5.43 -1.23 1.04
C ALA A 149 -4.09 -1.71 1.64
N MET A 150 -3.14 -0.79 1.87
CA MET A 150 -1.89 -1.12 2.54
C MET A 150 -2.10 -1.53 4.00
N ALA A 151 -2.94 -0.81 4.75
CA ALA A 151 -3.23 -1.12 6.14
C ALA A 151 -3.84 -2.52 6.31
N THR A 152 -4.80 -2.88 5.45
CA THR A 152 -5.40 -4.23 5.46
C THR A 152 -4.38 -5.31 5.09
N ALA A 153 -3.49 -5.06 4.13
CA ALA A 153 -2.43 -6.00 3.77
C ALA A 153 -1.44 -6.23 4.94
N VAL A 154 -1.05 -5.17 5.65
CA VAL A 154 -0.17 -5.24 6.82
C VAL A 154 -0.85 -6.00 7.96
N ILE A 155 -2.11 -5.72 8.25
CA ILE A 155 -2.87 -6.45 9.30
C ILE A 155 -2.98 -7.93 8.93
N ALA A 156 -3.24 -8.25 7.66
CA ALA A 156 -3.30 -9.63 7.19
C ALA A 156 -1.94 -10.34 7.30
N GLU A 157 -0.84 -9.63 7.05
CA GLU A 157 0.52 -10.16 7.26
C GLU A 157 0.82 -10.41 8.73
N GLN A 158 0.49 -9.45 9.61
CA GLN A 158 0.66 -9.61 11.05
C GLN A 158 -0.10 -10.83 11.58
N LEU A 159 -1.33 -11.05 11.12
CA LEU A 159 -2.10 -12.23 11.49
C LEU A 159 -1.44 -13.52 11.02
N ARG A 160 -0.92 -13.56 9.78
CA ARG A 160 -0.18 -14.73 9.27
C ARG A 160 1.07 -15.01 10.09
N ASN A 161 1.82 -13.97 10.48
CA ASN A 161 3.02 -14.12 11.29
C ASN A 161 2.71 -14.70 12.68
N VAL A 162 1.62 -14.26 13.32
CA VAL A 162 1.17 -14.81 14.61
C VAL A 162 0.84 -16.30 14.49
N LEU A 163 0.06 -16.68 13.47
CA LEU A 163 -0.29 -18.09 13.24
C LEU A 163 0.93 -18.96 12.95
N GLN A 164 1.88 -18.45 12.16
CA GLN A 164 3.14 -19.14 11.89
C GLN A 164 3.95 -19.32 13.18
N GLN A 165 3.99 -18.31 14.04
CA GLN A 165 4.72 -18.39 15.30
C GLN A 165 4.11 -19.41 16.26
N GLU A 166 2.78 -19.50 16.34
CA GLU A 166 2.11 -20.56 17.12
C GLU A 166 2.44 -21.96 16.60
N GLN A 167 2.52 -22.14 15.27
CA GLN A 167 2.91 -23.41 14.66
C GLN A 167 4.35 -23.79 15.03
N VAL A 168 5.28 -22.83 14.97
CA VAL A 168 6.69 -23.04 15.35
C VAL A 168 6.80 -23.45 16.81
N VAL A 169 6.18 -22.72 17.73
CA VAL A 169 6.19 -23.06 19.17
C VAL A 169 5.61 -24.46 19.43
N THR A 170 4.55 -24.83 18.71
CA THR A 170 3.95 -26.17 18.83
C THR A 170 4.88 -27.26 18.29
N GLN A 171 5.66 -26.95 17.25
CA GLN A 171 6.64 -27.88 16.69
C GLN A 171 7.87 -28.03 17.59
N GLU A 172 8.38 -26.95 18.16
CA GLU A 172 9.46 -26.96 19.15
C GLU A 172 9.08 -27.82 20.36
N ARG A 173 7.87 -27.63 20.92
CA ARG A 173 7.37 -28.46 22.02
C ARG A 173 7.31 -29.96 21.64
N ARG A 174 6.91 -30.28 20.41
CA ARG A 174 6.92 -31.67 19.92
C ARG A 174 8.33 -32.23 19.80
N GLN A 175 9.30 -31.43 19.35
CA GLN A 175 10.70 -31.82 19.27
C GLN A 175 11.32 -32.03 20.65
N GLU A 176 11.00 -31.18 21.64
CA GLU A 176 11.44 -31.35 23.02
C GLU A 176 10.93 -32.67 23.62
N ILE A 177 9.64 -32.96 23.44
CA ILE A 177 9.04 -34.22 23.93
C ILE A 177 9.72 -35.42 23.25
N ALA A 178 9.92 -35.38 21.93
CA ALA A 178 10.59 -36.45 21.21
C ALA A 178 12.06 -36.63 21.66
N GLY A 179 12.80 -35.53 21.86
CA GLY A 179 14.17 -35.55 22.38
C GLY A 179 14.27 -36.13 23.78
N ASN A 180 13.33 -35.79 24.66
CA ASN A 180 13.23 -36.37 26.00
C ASN A 180 12.94 -37.88 25.95
N GLN A 181 12.03 -38.32 25.07
CA GLN A 181 11.74 -39.74 24.88
C GLN A 181 12.95 -40.51 24.35
N ILE A 182 13.67 -39.97 23.37
CA ILE A 182 14.89 -40.58 22.83
C ILE A 182 15.94 -40.69 23.94
N SER A 183 16.14 -39.65 24.74
CA SER A 183 17.11 -39.64 25.84
C SER A 183 16.77 -40.69 26.90
N GLU A 184 15.50 -40.82 27.25
CA GLU A 184 15.01 -41.85 28.19
C GLU A 184 15.18 -43.27 27.61
N LEU A 185 14.87 -43.48 26.33
CA LEU A 185 15.08 -44.76 25.66
C LEU A 185 16.56 -45.14 25.61
N LEU A 186 17.44 -44.20 25.28
CA LEU A 186 18.89 -44.42 25.28
C LEU A 186 19.40 -44.81 26.68
N LYS A 187 18.90 -44.15 27.73
CA LYS A 187 19.24 -44.50 29.11
C LYS A 187 18.78 -45.91 29.47
N ARG A 188 17.55 -46.30 29.10
CA ARG A 188 17.03 -47.65 29.33
C ARG A 188 17.79 -48.71 28.57
N MET A 189 18.14 -48.45 27.30
CA MET A 189 18.96 -49.36 26.49
C MET A 189 20.34 -49.56 27.12
N SER A 190 21.01 -48.47 27.52
CA SER A 190 22.32 -48.56 28.18
C SER A 190 22.26 -49.38 29.47
N LEU A 191 21.23 -49.19 30.30
CA LEU A 191 21.03 -50.00 31.51
C LEU A 191 20.77 -51.48 31.18
N ALA A 192 19.98 -51.76 30.14
CA ALA A 192 19.73 -53.13 29.71
C ALA A 192 21.00 -53.81 29.17
N GLU A 193 21.81 -53.10 28.38
CA GLU A 193 23.10 -53.60 27.86
C GLU A 193 24.09 -53.91 28.98
N GLN A 194 24.15 -53.06 30.01
CA GLN A 194 24.94 -53.33 31.22
C GLN A 194 24.47 -54.59 31.94
N ALA A 195 23.17 -54.71 32.19
CA ALA A 195 22.61 -55.90 32.83
C ALA A 195 22.87 -57.19 32.02
N HIS A 196 22.78 -57.12 30.68
CA HIS A 196 23.14 -58.23 29.80
C HIS A 196 24.62 -58.62 29.90
N THR A 197 25.51 -57.63 29.98
CA THR A 197 26.95 -57.86 30.11
C THR A 197 27.27 -58.51 31.46
N GLU A 198 26.71 -57.99 32.55
CA GLU A 198 26.85 -58.55 33.89
C GLU A 198 26.31 -59.99 33.98
N ALA A 199 25.13 -60.25 33.40
CA ALA A 199 24.56 -61.58 33.35
C ALA A 199 25.45 -62.55 32.56
N ARG A 200 26.01 -62.12 31.42
CA ARG A 200 26.94 -62.93 30.63
C ARG A 200 28.20 -63.26 31.42
N ASP A 201 28.81 -62.27 32.05
CA ASP A 201 30.05 -62.46 32.82
C ASP A 201 29.80 -63.33 34.06
N GLY A 202 28.64 -63.21 34.70
CA GLY A 202 28.18 -64.10 35.77
C GLY A 202 28.02 -65.55 35.31
N LEU A 203 27.41 -65.78 34.14
CA LEU A 203 27.27 -67.12 33.55
C LEU A 203 28.64 -67.73 33.21
N LEU A 204 29.55 -66.95 32.63
CA LEU A 204 30.91 -67.39 32.35
C LEU A 204 31.65 -67.76 33.64
N SER A 205 31.55 -66.95 34.69
CA SER A 205 32.15 -67.23 36.00
C SER A 205 31.62 -68.52 36.62
N ALA A 206 30.29 -68.72 36.61
CA ALA A 206 29.65 -69.95 37.10
C ALA A 206 30.08 -71.20 36.30
N ALA A 207 30.20 -71.08 34.98
CA ALA A 207 30.67 -72.17 34.12
C ALA A 207 32.13 -72.55 34.46
N VAL A 208 33.01 -71.56 34.64
CA VAL A 208 34.41 -71.80 35.05
C VAL A 208 34.50 -72.45 36.43
N ALA A 209 33.74 -71.96 37.41
CA ALA A 209 33.69 -72.54 38.76
C ALA A 209 33.23 -74.00 38.73
N ASN A 210 32.17 -74.32 37.99
CA ASN A 210 31.69 -75.68 37.80
C ASN A 210 32.73 -76.59 37.14
N ALA A 211 33.37 -76.13 36.05
CA ALA A 211 34.41 -76.90 35.37
C ALA A 211 35.60 -77.19 36.31
N THR A 212 36.01 -76.20 37.11
CA THR A 212 37.11 -76.35 38.08
C THR A 212 36.75 -77.33 39.19
N ALA A 213 35.52 -77.29 39.69
CA ALA A 213 35.01 -78.25 40.68
C ALA A 213 34.99 -79.68 40.13
N ILE A 214 34.53 -79.87 38.88
CA ILE A 214 34.53 -81.17 38.21
C ILE A 214 35.96 -81.70 38.06
N ILE A 215 36.91 -80.87 37.59
CA ILE A 215 38.32 -81.27 37.44
C ILE A 215 38.94 -81.63 38.79
N SER A 216 38.66 -80.86 39.84
CA SER A 216 39.13 -81.14 41.20
C SER A 216 38.61 -82.49 41.71
N LEU A 217 37.31 -82.75 41.55
CA LEU A 217 36.69 -84.03 41.89
C LEU A 217 37.32 -85.20 41.12
N GLN A 218 37.50 -85.05 39.81
CA GLN A 218 38.19 -86.06 38.99
C GLN A 218 39.61 -86.33 39.47
N THR A 219 40.34 -85.28 39.86
CA THR A 219 41.71 -85.39 40.39
C THR A 219 41.74 -86.15 41.73
N ILE A 220 40.82 -85.83 42.65
CA ILE A 220 40.69 -86.52 43.94
C ILE A 220 40.37 -88.00 43.74
N VAL A 221 39.41 -88.31 42.85
CA VAL A 221 39.05 -89.69 42.51
C VAL A 221 40.25 -90.43 41.90
N MET A 222 40.99 -89.82 40.97
CA MET A 222 42.19 -90.44 40.39
C MET A 222 43.26 -90.73 41.44
N LYS A 223 43.54 -89.78 42.36
CA LYS A 223 44.48 -90.00 43.48
C LYS A 223 44.03 -91.14 44.40
N HIS A 224 42.73 -91.23 44.69
CA HIS A 224 42.19 -92.30 45.52
C HIS A 224 42.32 -93.68 44.86
N ILE A 225 42.13 -93.76 43.54
CA ILE A 225 42.22 -95.02 42.78
C ILE A 225 43.67 -95.46 42.55
N HIS A 226 44.60 -94.53 42.29
CA HIS A 226 45.97 -94.86 41.86
C HIS A 226 47.07 -94.67 42.91
N GLY A 227 46.75 -94.13 44.11
CA GLY A 227 47.63 -94.11 45.27
C GLY A 227 48.98 -93.40 45.08
N ALA A 228 48.98 -92.06 45.19
CA ALA A 228 50.11 -91.21 45.63
C ALA A 228 49.65 -89.75 45.75
#